data_AF-A0A9D8THU9-F1
#
_entry.id   AF-A0A9D8THU9-F1
#
_cell.length_a   1.000
_cell.length_b   1.000
_cell.length_c   1.000
_cell.angle_alpha   90.00
_cell.angle_beta   90.00
_cell.angle_gamma   90.00
#
_symmetry.space_group_name_H-M   'P 1'
#
loop_
_entity.id
_entity.type
_entity.pdbx_description
1 polymer ?
#
loop_
_entity_poly.entity_id
_entity_poly.type
_entity_poly.pdbx_seq_one_letter_code
_entity_poly.pdbx_strand_id
1 'polypeptide(L)'
;MKATLSKIFGKISKVLLVFLGFQFQSCIFGAMYGCPHADFSVKGTVTDEDGKGIPNIQVVVDGYQQWTDDLDSTYRILDFTDTLYTNDDGKVERINMEIFDEP
;
A
#
# COMPACT_ATOMS: atom_id res chain seq x y z
N MET A 1 -7.77 -44.19 15.52
CA MET A 1 -8.99 -43.49 15.05
C MET A 1 -8.94 -41.96 15.17
N LYS A 2 -8.42 -41.36 16.26
CA LYS A 2 -8.44 -39.90 16.47
C LYS A 2 -7.71 -39.08 15.39
N ALA A 3 -6.55 -39.55 14.92
CA ALA A 3 -5.74 -38.84 13.91
C ALA A 3 -6.33 -38.85 12.49
N THR A 4 -7.12 -39.87 12.15
CA THR A 4 -7.79 -39.95 10.84
C THR A 4 -9.03 -39.06 10.81
N LEU A 5 -9.76 -39.01 11.95
CA LEU A 5 -10.93 -38.16 12.12
C LEU A 5 -10.57 -36.67 12.06
N SER A 6 -9.46 -36.25 12.67
CA SER A 6 -9.03 -34.84 12.60
C SER A 6 -8.60 -34.41 11.20
N LYS A 7 -8.01 -35.32 10.40
CA LYS A 7 -7.65 -35.07 9.01
C LYS A 7 -8.87 -34.91 8.12
N ILE A 8 -9.91 -35.73 8.32
CA ILE A 8 -11.18 -35.62 7.59
C ILE A 8 -11.90 -34.33 7.97
N PHE A 9 -11.96 -34.01 9.27
CA PHE A 9 -12.54 -32.77 9.76
C PHE A 9 -11.84 -31.53 9.18
N GLY A 10 -10.50 -31.51 9.15
CA GLY A 10 -9.73 -30.42 8.57
C GLY A 10 -9.88 -30.28 7.04
N LYS A 11 -10.22 -31.35 6.33
CA LYS A 11 -10.56 -31.27 4.89
C LYS A 11 -11.97 -30.70 4.68
N ILE A 12 -12.94 -31.18 5.46
CA ILE A 12 -14.32 -30.72 5.40
C ILE A 12 -14.42 -29.24 5.79
N SER A 13 -13.71 -28.79 6.83
CA SER A 13 -13.75 -27.38 7.26
C SER A 13 -13.23 -26.44 6.17
N LYS A 14 -12.16 -26.80 5.45
CA LYS A 14 -11.62 -26.00 4.34
C LYS A 14 -12.63 -25.87 3.20
N VAL A 15 -13.28 -26.96 2.81
CA VAL A 15 -14.31 -26.94 1.76
C VAL A 15 -15.54 -26.14 2.22
N LEU A 16 -15.93 -26.27 3.49
CA LEU A 16 -17.04 -25.53 4.07
C LEU A 16 -16.76 -24.02 4.11
N LEU A 17 -15.53 -23.60 4.46
CA LEU A 17 -15.10 -22.20 4.45
C LEU A 17 -15.17 -21.59 3.05
N VAL A 18 -14.76 -22.35 2.02
CA VAL A 18 -14.89 -21.96 0.61
C VAL A 18 -16.37 -21.77 0.23
N PHE A 19 -17.23 -22.72 0.62
CA PHE A 19 -18.68 -22.67 0.38
C PHE A 19 -19.40 -21.54 1.14
N LEU A 20 -18.92 -21.18 2.32
CA LEU A 20 -19.42 -20.07 3.14
C LEU A 20 -18.99 -18.68 2.62
N GLY A 21 -18.28 -18.61 1.49
CA GLY A 21 -17.93 -17.34 0.85
C GLY A 21 -16.70 -16.64 1.44
N PHE A 22 -15.90 -17.30 2.28
CA PHE A 22 -14.58 -16.80 2.72
C PHE A 22 -13.52 -16.83 1.60
N GLN A 23 -13.92 -16.64 0.34
CA GLN A 23 -13.03 -16.61 -0.83
C GLN A 23 -13.00 -15.23 -1.49
N PHE A 24 -13.96 -14.37 -1.19
CA PHE A 24 -14.04 -13.05 -1.78
C PHE A 24 -13.51 -12.04 -0.77
N GLN A 25 -12.20 -11.83 -0.82
CA GLN A 25 -11.66 -10.57 -0.35
C GLN A 25 -11.88 -9.54 -1.46
N SER A 26 -13.06 -8.93 -1.48
CA SER A 26 -13.31 -7.77 -2.31
C SER A 26 -12.72 -6.56 -1.58
N CYS A 27 -11.51 -6.12 -1.96
CA CYS A 27 -11.02 -4.79 -1.61
C CYS A 27 -11.77 -3.75 -2.45
N ILE A 28 -13.08 -3.75 -2.32
CA ILE A 28 -13.96 -2.75 -2.91
C ILE A 28 -14.37 -1.91 -1.70
N PHE A 29 -13.86 -0.67 -1.64
CA PHE A 29 -14.12 0.33 -0.59
C PHE A 29 -13.30 0.25 0.71
N GLY A 30 -11.98 0.00 0.64
CA GLY A 30 -10.96 0.51 1.59
C GLY A 30 -11.02 0.18 3.09
N ALA A 31 -12.11 -0.39 3.61
CA ALA A 31 -12.41 -0.38 5.04
C ALA A 31 -12.88 -1.75 5.59
N MET A 32 -12.42 -2.85 5.01
CA MET A 32 -12.73 -4.20 5.52
C MET A 32 -11.49 -4.85 6.15
N TYR A 33 -11.71 -5.57 7.27
CA TYR A 33 -10.68 -6.41 7.88
C TYR A 33 -10.07 -7.36 6.85
N GLY A 34 -8.74 -7.31 6.70
CA GLY A 34 -7.98 -8.23 5.85
C GLY A 34 -7.44 -7.61 4.56
N CYS A 35 -7.86 -6.41 4.14
CA CYS A 35 -7.31 -5.79 2.94
C CYS A 35 -5.80 -5.51 3.12
N PRO A 36 -4.93 -5.92 2.17
CA PRO A 36 -3.49 -5.72 2.29
C PRO A 36 -3.19 -4.22 2.30
N HIS A 37 -2.71 -3.72 3.44
CA HIS A 37 -2.11 -2.40 3.55
C HIS A 37 -0.59 -2.54 3.51
N ALA A 38 0.09 -1.48 3.07
CA ALA A 38 1.54 -1.39 3.15
C ALA A 38 1.93 -0.01 3.70
N ASP A 39 2.85 -0.01 4.66
CA ASP A 39 3.43 1.22 5.18
C ASP A 39 4.61 1.62 4.28
N PHE A 40 4.61 2.87 3.83
CA PHE A 40 5.70 3.41 3.01
C PHE A 40 6.46 4.50 3.74
N SER A 41 7.77 4.56 3.50
CA SER A 41 8.63 5.64 3.96
C SER A 41 9.43 6.22 2.79
N VAL A 42 9.50 7.54 2.70
CA VAL A 42 10.29 8.24 1.68
C VAL A 42 11.44 8.93 2.37
N LYS A 43 12.67 8.67 1.90
CA LYS A 43 13.89 9.31 2.38
C LYS A 43 14.73 9.74 1.19
N GLY A 44 15.31 10.93 1.26
CA GLY A 44 16.14 11.46 0.19
C GLY A 44 17.01 12.62 0.65
N THR A 45 17.91 13.03 -0.24
CA THR A 45 18.77 14.20 -0.06
C THR A 45 18.80 14.98 -1.37
N VAL A 46 18.64 16.30 -1.29
CA VAL A 46 18.80 17.21 -2.43
C VAL A 46 20.18 17.84 -2.34
N THR A 47 20.98 17.69 -3.39
CA THR A 47 22.36 18.21 -3.46
C THR A 47 22.58 19.06 -4.70
N ASP A 48 23.59 19.93 -4.66
CA ASP A 48 24.15 20.57 -5.85
C ASP A 48 25.07 19.62 -6.66
N GLU A 49 25.69 20.15 -7.71
CA GLU A 49 26.60 19.41 -8.59
C GLU A 49 27.87 18.89 -7.88
N ASP A 50 28.26 19.54 -6.79
CA ASP A 50 29.42 19.18 -5.96
C ASP A 50 29.04 18.19 -4.83
N GLY A 51 27.76 17.82 -4.73
CA GLY A 51 27.24 16.90 -3.71
C GLY A 51 26.93 17.55 -2.36
N LYS A 52 26.93 18.90 -2.27
CA LYS A 52 26.56 19.61 -1.04
C LYS A 52 25.05 19.71 -0.91
N GLY A 53 24.53 19.40 0.28
CA GLY A 53 23.10 19.47 0.59
C GLY A 53 22.52 20.88 0.46
N ILE A 54 21.32 20.98 -0.12
CA ILE A 54 20.63 22.26 -0.32
C ILE A 54 19.43 22.37 0.65
N PRO A 55 19.43 23.35 1.57
CA PRO A 55 18.35 23.52 2.54
C PRO A 55 17.12 24.23 1.96
N ASN A 56 15.98 24.06 2.63
CA ASN A 56 14.70 24.72 2.34
C ASN A 56 14.18 24.49 0.90
N ILE A 57 14.56 23.38 0.28
CA ILE A 57 14.00 22.95 -1.00
C ILE A 57 12.68 22.24 -0.74
N GLN A 58 11.65 22.66 -1.48
CA GLN A 58 10.36 21.98 -1.48
C GLN A 58 10.45 20.67 -2.25
N VAL A 59 10.04 19.58 -1.60
CA VAL A 59 9.93 18.24 -2.18
C VAL A 59 8.47 17.82 -2.09
N VAL A 60 7.82 17.70 -3.25
CA VAL A 60 6.45 17.21 -3.35
C VAL A 60 6.48 15.70 -3.55
N VAL A 61 5.78 14.97 -2.69
CA VAL A 61 5.65 13.52 -2.75
C VAL A 61 4.20 13.20 -3.10
N ASP A 62 3.99 12.75 -4.34
CA ASP A 62 2.68 12.35 -4.83
C ASP A 62 2.59 10.82 -4.94
N GLY A 63 1.50 10.27 -4.44
CA GLY A 63 1.09 8.90 -4.69
C GLY A 63 -0.07 8.85 -5.67
N TYR A 64 0.02 7.96 -6.64
CA TYR A 64 -1.05 7.73 -7.60
C TYR A 64 -1.49 6.28 -7.52
N GLN A 65 -2.80 6.09 -7.46
CA GLN A 65 -3.39 4.80 -7.77
C GLN A 65 -3.48 4.70 -9.30
N GLN A 66 -2.96 3.62 -9.86
CA GLN A 66 -3.08 3.34 -11.28
C GLN A 66 -3.69 1.96 -11.48
N TRP A 67 -4.77 1.91 -12.26
CA TRP A 67 -5.34 0.66 -12.73
C TRP A 67 -5.64 0.74 -14.22
N THR A 68 -5.68 -0.43 -14.84
CA THR A 68 -6.01 -0.61 -16.26
C THR A 68 -7.27 -1.46 -16.33
N ASP A 69 -8.26 -1.03 -17.12
CA ASP A 69 -9.47 -1.83 -17.35
C ASP A 69 -9.28 -2.89 -18.43
N ASP A 70 -10.28 -3.76 -18.61
CA ASP A 70 -10.26 -4.83 -19.62
C ASP A 70 -10.22 -4.31 -21.08
N LEU A 71 -10.44 -3.00 -21.27
CA LEU A 71 -10.36 -2.31 -22.56
C LEU A 71 -9.01 -1.60 -22.75
N ASP A 72 -8.02 -1.88 -21.89
CA ASP A 72 -6.68 -1.28 -21.88
C ASP A 72 -6.67 0.22 -21.60
N SER A 73 -7.74 0.76 -21.01
CA SER A 73 -7.80 2.15 -20.57
C SER A 73 -7.13 2.27 -19.21
N THR A 74 -6.12 3.12 -19.12
CA THR A 74 -5.41 3.41 -17.87
C THR A 74 -6.03 4.62 -17.18
N TYR A 75 -6.43 4.44 -15.93
CA TYR A 75 -6.90 5.51 -15.06
C TYR A 75 -5.87 5.78 -13.97
N ARG A 76 -5.74 7.06 -13.61
CA ARG A 76 -4.90 7.50 -12.51
C ARG A 76 -5.68 8.44 -11.61
N ILE A 77 -5.75 8.11 -10.33
CA ILE A 77 -6.27 9.01 -9.31
C ILE A 77 -5.10 9.41 -8.41
N LEU A 78 -5.03 10.70 -8.09
CA LEU A 78 -4.11 11.20 -7.09
C LEU A 78 -4.63 10.75 -5.73
N ASP A 79 -3.88 9.85 -5.11
CA ASP A 79 -4.25 9.15 -3.87
C ASP A 79 -3.85 9.99 -2.65
N PHE A 80 -2.62 10.47 -2.67
CA PHE A 80 -2.12 11.39 -1.67
C PHE A 80 -1.12 12.36 -2.28
N THR A 81 -1.02 13.54 -1.66
CA THR A 81 0.06 14.48 -1.90
C THR A 81 0.57 14.96 -0.55
N ASP A 82 1.89 15.06 -0.40
CA ASP A 82 2.49 15.74 0.73
C ASP A 82 3.64 16.64 0.26
N THR A 83 3.85 17.72 1.00
CA THR A 83 4.93 18.68 0.76
C THR A 83 5.89 18.64 1.93
N LEU A 84 7.14 18.30 1.63
CA LEU A 84 8.23 18.28 2.58
C LEU A 84 9.24 19.37 2.22
N TYR A 85 10.04 19.78 3.20
CA TYR A 85 11.15 20.71 2.99
C TYR A 85 12.44 20.09 3.47
N THR A 86 13.52 20.30 2.72
CA THR A 86 14.84 19.82 3.12
C THR A 86 15.36 20.60 4.33
N ASN A 87 16.03 19.88 5.23
CA ASN A 87 16.72 20.49 6.38
C ASN A 87 18.06 21.13 5.98
N ASP A 88 18.82 21.61 6.97
CA ASP A 88 20.14 22.25 6.76
C ASP A 88 21.16 21.37 6.01
N ASP A 89 21.02 20.05 6.07
CA ASP A 89 21.86 19.06 5.34
C ASP A 89 21.30 18.70 3.96
N GLY A 90 20.20 19.30 3.52
CA GLY A 90 19.49 18.93 2.29
C GLY A 90 18.66 17.65 2.40
N LYS A 91 18.47 17.08 3.59
CA LYS A 91 17.75 15.81 3.79
C LYS A 91 16.25 15.99 3.94
N VAL A 92 15.51 14.99 3.47
CA VAL A 92 14.07 14.85 3.62
C VAL A 92 13.72 13.43 4.09
N GLU A 93 12.80 13.32 5.05
CA GLU A 93 12.31 12.05 5.57
C GLU A 93 10.82 12.16 5.91
N ARG A 94 10.01 11.26 5.36
CA ARG A 94 8.61 11.02 5.73
C ARG A 94 8.44 9.57 6.15
N ILE A 95 7.99 9.38 7.37
CA ILE A 95 7.79 8.08 7.99
C ILE A 95 6.28 7.82 8.07
N ASN A 96 5.86 6.59 7.79
CA ASN A 96 4.47 6.14 7.85
C ASN A 96 3.54 6.95 6.94
N MET A 97 3.74 6.83 5.64
CA MET A 97 2.69 7.19 4.69
C MET A 97 1.63 6.10 4.72
N GLU A 98 0.52 6.38 5.39
CA GLU A 98 -0.70 5.60 5.25
C GLU A 98 -1.28 5.93 3.88
N ILE A 99 -1.12 5.01 2.93
CA ILE A 99 -1.83 5.05 1.67
C ILE A 99 -3.22 4.51 1.96
N PHE A 100 -4.20 5.41 2.03
CA PHE A 100 -5.59 5.02 2.14
C PHE A 100 -6.09 4.67 0.75
N ASP A 101 -6.37 3.39 0.48
CA ASP A 101 -7.16 3.01 -0.70
C ASP A 101 -8.59 3.57 -0.52
N GLU A 102 -8.80 4.86 -0.82
CA GLU A 102 -10.12 5.48 -1.00
C GLU A 102 -10.43 5.61 -2.51
N PRO A 103 -11.73 5.51 -2.90
CA PRO A 103 -12.24 4.73 -4.03
C PRO A 103 -11.95 5.23 -5.45
#